data_AF-A3DTG0-F1
#
_entry.id   AF-A3DTG0-F1
#
_cell.length_a   1.000
_cell.length_b   1.000
_cell.length_c   1.000
_cell.angle_alpha   90.00
_cell.angle_beta   90.00
_cell.angle_gamma   90.00
#
_symmetry.space_group_name_H-M   'P 1'
#
loop_
_entity.id
_entity.type
_entity.pdbx_description
1 polymer ?
#
loop_
_entity_poly.entity_id
_entity_poly.type
_entity_poly.pdbx_seq_one_letter_code
_entity_poly.pdbx_strand_id
1 'polypeptide(L)'
;WFENKYPGWYNKFGKWWENYNRLAYPGRNKPIAFEEVGYEYPHRCWTCMVPALIREDMVTEKVDNQWRTYCSETCYWTDAVAFRGEYEGRETPNMGRLTGFREWETLHHGKDLADIIQDLGYVRDDGKTLIPQPHLDLDPKKMWTIDDIR
;
A
#
# COMPACT_ATOMS: atom_id res chain seq x y z
N TRP A 1 16.19 20.31 -4.26
CA TRP A 1 15.56 19.99 -5.57
C TRP A 1 14.03 20.02 -5.48
N PHE A 2 13.40 19.22 -4.60
CA PHE A 2 11.93 19.14 -4.50
C PHE A 2 11.23 20.48 -4.30
N GLU A 3 11.59 21.25 -3.27
CA GLU A 3 10.96 22.56 -3.00
C GLU A 3 11.09 23.55 -4.17
N ASN A 4 12.18 23.47 -4.95
CA ASN A 4 12.38 24.30 -6.13
C ASN A 4 11.49 23.90 -7.32
N LYS A 5 11.15 22.61 -7.46
CA LYS A 5 10.31 22.10 -8.55
C LYS A 5 8.83 22.03 -8.18
N TYR A 6 8.55 21.92 -6.88
CA TYR A 6 7.23 21.79 -6.31
C TYR A 6 7.18 22.68 -5.05
N PRO A 7 7.01 24.00 -5.20
CA PRO A 7 6.89 24.90 -4.05
C PRO A 7 5.76 24.45 -3.10
N GLY A 8 6.06 24.38 -1.81
CA GLY A 8 5.19 23.83 -0.77
C GLY A 8 5.35 22.33 -0.53
N TRP A 9 6.24 21.64 -1.27
CA TRP A 9 6.48 20.21 -1.08
C TRP A 9 6.95 19.91 0.34
N TYR A 10 7.88 20.68 0.89
CA TYR A 10 8.38 20.43 2.25
C TYR A 10 7.29 20.67 3.29
N ASN A 11 6.46 21.70 3.11
CA ASN A 11 5.33 21.95 4.02
C ASN A 11 4.32 20.80 4.01
N LYS A 12 4.12 20.14 2.86
CA LYS A 12 3.17 19.03 2.72
C LYS A 12 3.76 17.66 3.10
N PHE A 13 5.02 17.39 2.75
CA PHE A 13 5.64 16.07 2.82
C PHE A 13 6.93 16.02 3.66
N GLY A 14 7.49 17.14 4.09
CA GLY A 14 8.77 17.19 4.81
C GLY A 14 8.72 16.43 6.14
N LYS A 15 7.71 16.71 6.97
CA LYS A 15 7.50 16.04 8.26
C LYS A 15 7.39 14.51 8.12
N TRP A 16 6.77 14.05 7.03
CA TRP A 16 6.69 12.63 6.70
C TRP A 16 8.08 12.01 6.55
N TRP A 17 8.94 12.62 5.72
CA TRP A 17 10.28 12.11 5.46
C TRP A 17 11.23 12.25 6.65
N GLU A 18 11.05 13.27 7.49
CA GLU A 18 11.80 13.40 8.75
C GLU A 18 11.46 12.29 9.73
N ASN A 19 10.17 11.94 9.86
CA ASN A 19 9.74 10.78 10.63
C ASN A 19 10.28 9.49 10.03
N TYR A 20 10.22 9.32 8.71
CA TYR A 20 10.79 8.16 8.03
C TYR A 20 12.28 7.97 8.34
N ASN A 21 13.05 9.06 8.32
CA ASN A 21 14.47 9.03 8.68
C ASN A 21 14.71 8.71 10.16
N ARG A 22 13.89 9.26 11.07
CA ARG A 22 13.97 8.94 12.51
C ARG A 22 13.73 7.45 12.79
N LEU A 23 12.88 6.82 11.99
CA LEU A 23 12.48 5.42 12.10
C LEU A 23 13.36 4.48 11.27
N ALA A 24 14.46 4.96 10.68
CA ALA A 24 15.24 4.17 9.74
C ALA A 24 15.85 2.92 10.39
N TYR A 25 16.30 2.96 11.63
CA TYR A 25 17.03 1.85 12.26
C TYR A 25 16.16 1.07 13.27
N PRO A 26 16.39 -0.25 13.41
CA PRO A 26 15.69 -1.09 14.38
C PRO A 26 15.98 -0.67 15.83
N GLY A 27 15.10 -1.07 16.75
CA GLY A 27 15.23 -0.75 18.18
C GLY A 27 13.88 -0.42 18.83
N ARG A 28 13.69 0.83 19.29
CA ARG A 28 12.40 1.27 19.87
C ARG A 28 11.30 1.53 18.82
N ASN A 29 11.69 1.57 17.55
CA ASN A 29 10.80 1.91 16.45
C ASN A 29 10.17 0.64 15.89
N LYS A 30 8.88 0.67 15.61
CA LYS A 30 8.19 -0.27 14.73
C LYS A 30 8.34 0.19 13.27
N PRO A 31 8.03 -0.67 12.28
CA PRO A 31 7.91 -0.22 10.91
C PRO A 31 6.93 0.95 10.82
N ILE A 32 7.20 1.91 9.93
CA ILE A 32 6.44 3.18 9.89
C ILE A 32 4.93 3.02 9.71
N ALA A 33 4.49 1.93 9.09
CA ALA A 33 3.07 1.59 8.95
C ALA A 33 2.35 1.33 10.28
N PHE A 34 3.10 1.11 11.36
CA PHE A 34 2.61 0.75 12.70
C PHE A 34 3.12 1.71 13.78
N GLU A 35 3.60 2.89 13.37
CA GLU A 35 4.06 3.97 14.25
C GLU A 35 3.10 5.16 14.22
N GLU A 36 2.94 5.83 15.36
CA GLU A 36 2.08 7.02 15.50
C GLU A 36 2.79 8.28 14.98
N VAL A 37 3.11 8.30 13.68
CA VAL A 37 3.83 9.40 13.02
C VAL A 37 2.99 10.19 12.01
N GLY A 38 1.68 10.01 12.07
CA GLY A 38 0.74 10.63 11.13
C GLY A 38 0.73 9.95 9.75
N TYR A 39 1.25 8.72 9.66
CA TYR A 39 0.94 7.83 8.55
C TYR A 39 -0.34 7.07 8.85
N GLU A 40 -1.13 6.82 7.83
CA GLU A 40 -2.13 5.77 7.86
C GLU A 40 -1.88 4.88 6.65
N TYR A 41 -1.85 3.56 6.85
CA TYR A 41 -1.72 2.64 5.73
C TYR A 41 -2.92 2.82 4.79
N PRO A 42 -2.70 3.21 3.52
CA PRO A 42 -3.78 3.57 2.63
C PRO A 42 -4.52 2.32 2.14
N HIS A 43 -5.84 2.43 1.96
CA HIS A 43 -6.59 1.45 1.19
C HIS A 43 -6.06 1.37 -0.24
N ARG A 44 -6.16 0.20 -0.87
CA ARG A 44 -5.84 0.04 -2.30
C ARG A 44 -7.07 0.30 -3.16
N CYS A 45 -6.84 0.81 -4.36
CA CYS A 45 -7.88 0.91 -5.37
C CYS A 45 -8.16 -0.48 -5.96
N TRP A 46 -9.43 -0.91 -5.96
CA TRP A 46 -9.87 -2.17 -6.55
C TRP A 46 -9.50 -2.30 -8.03
N THR A 47 -9.58 -1.19 -8.75
CA THR A 47 -9.36 -1.13 -10.20
C THR A 47 -7.88 -1.23 -10.56
N CYS A 48 -7.07 -0.26 -10.12
CA CYS A 48 -5.68 -0.13 -10.55
C CYS A 48 -4.64 -0.74 -9.59
N MET A 49 -5.06 -1.23 -8.41
CA MET A 49 -4.19 -1.76 -7.35
C MET A 49 -3.22 -0.76 -6.71
N VAL A 50 -3.28 0.51 -7.10
CA VAL A 50 -2.49 1.60 -6.51
C VAL A 50 -3.14 2.04 -5.19
N PRO A 51 -2.36 2.41 -4.16
CA PRO A 51 -2.87 3.07 -2.97
C PRO A 51 -3.74 4.31 -3.26
N ALA A 52 -4.90 4.42 -2.62
CA ALA A 52 -5.78 5.57 -2.68
C ALA A 52 -5.27 6.69 -1.75
N LEU A 53 -4.28 7.46 -2.23
CA LEU A 53 -3.54 8.44 -1.41
C LEU A 53 -4.20 9.82 -1.31
N ILE A 54 -5.08 10.17 -2.24
CA ILE A 54 -5.79 11.45 -2.27
C ILE A 54 -7.18 11.20 -1.70
N ARG A 55 -7.44 11.67 -0.48
CA ARG A 55 -8.69 11.37 0.26
C ARG A 55 -9.91 11.98 -0.42
N GLU A 56 -9.72 13.15 -1.04
CA GLU A 56 -10.76 13.91 -1.74
C GLU A 56 -11.26 13.20 -3.00
N ASP A 57 -10.40 12.37 -3.63
CA ASP A 57 -10.73 11.62 -4.84
C ASP A 57 -11.23 10.19 -4.53
N MET A 58 -11.19 9.80 -3.26
CA MET A 58 -11.49 8.44 -2.85
C MET A 58 -12.99 8.15 -2.93
N VAL A 59 -13.36 7.09 -3.63
CA VAL A 59 -14.73 6.57 -3.69
C VAL A 59 -14.78 5.25 -2.94
N THR A 60 -15.77 5.07 -2.08
CA THR A 60 -16.04 3.79 -1.40
C THR A 60 -17.48 3.38 -1.68
N GLU A 61 -17.66 2.26 -2.36
CA GLU A 61 -18.99 1.81 -2.80
C GLU A 61 -19.10 0.29 -2.75
N LYS A 62 -20.33 -0.21 -2.58
CA LYS A 62 -20.62 -1.64 -2.60
C LYS A 62 -20.96 -2.09 -4.02
N VAL A 63 -20.04 -2.83 -4.63
CA VAL A 63 -20.20 -3.37 -6.00
C VAL A 63 -20.16 -4.89 -5.93
N ASP A 64 -21.18 -5.53 -6.50
CA ASP A 64 -21.35 -7.00 -6.46
C ASP A 64 -21.36 -7.57 -5.04
N ASN A 65 -22.04 -6.90 -4.12
CA ASN A 65 -22.09 -7.21 -2.69
C ASN A 65 -20.75 -7.10 -1.93
N GLN A 66 -19.68 -6.61 -2.57
CA GLN A 66 -18.37 -6.37 -1.95
C GLN A 66 -18.15 -4.87 -1.74
N TRP A 67 -17.75 -4.47 -0.54
CA TRP A 67 -17.24 -3.12 -0.31
C TRP A 67 -15.89 -2.96 -0.99
N ARG A 68 -15.73 -1.90 -1.79
CA ARG A 68 -14.53 -1.62 -2.58
C ARG A 68 -14.13 -0.16 -2.43
N THR A 69 -12.83 0.09 -2.46
CA THR A 69 -12.27 1.46 -2.48
C THR A 69 -11.67 1.75 -3.85
N TYR A 70 -11.82 2.99 -4.32
CA TYR A 70 -11.28 3.47 -5.59
C TYR A 70 -10.53 4.78 -5.37
N CYS A 71 -9.40 4.96 -6.05
CA CYS A 71 -8.61 6.19 -5.95
C CYS A 71 -9.13 7.35 -6.83
N SER A 72 -10.21 7.13 -7.57
CA SER A 72 -10.87 8.13 -8.41
C SER A 72 -12.24 7.65 -8.88
N GLU A 73 -13.11 8.59 -9.28
CA GLU A 73 -14.38 8.29 -9.95
C GLU A 73 -14.18 7.46 -11.23
N THR A 74 -13.13 7.70 -12.00
CA THR A 74 -12.83 6.92 -13.21
C THR A 74 -12.50 5.47 -12.87
N CYS A 75 -11.77 5.23 -11.77
CA CYS A 75 -11.50 3.88 -11.30
C CYS A 75 -12.79 3.18 -10.86
N TYR A 76 -13.66 3.88 -10.13
CA TYR A 76 -14.98 3.37 -9.79
C TYR A 76 -15.81 3.04 -11.04
N TRP A 77 -15.95 3.98 -11.97
CA TRP A 77 -16.71 3.79 -13.21
C TRP A 77 -16.20 2.62 -14.04
N THR A 78 -14.88 2.46 -14.14
CA THR A 78 -14.26 1.36 -14.87
C THR A 78 -14.74 0.02 -14.34
N ASP A 79 -14.66 -0.19 -13.02
CA ASP A 79 -15.10 -1.42 -12.40
C ASP A 79 -16.62 -1.54 -12.35
N ALA A 80 -17.33 -0.51 -11.89
CA ALA A 80 -18.75 -0.55 -11.60
C ALA A 80 -19.66 -0.57 -12.84
N VAL A 81 -19.22 0.08 -13.93
CA VAL A 81 -20.04 0.37 -15.11
C VAL A 81 -19.41 -0.18 -16.39
N ALA A 82 -18.15 0.15 -16.68
CA ALA A 82 -17.56 -0.16 -17.98
C ALA A 82 -17.21 -1.65 -18.14
N PHE A 83 -16.65 -2.28 -17.10
CA PHE A 83 -16.19 -3.66 -17.13
C PHE A 83 -17.35 -4.58 -16.73
N ARG A 84 -18.37 -4.60 -17.59
CA ARG A 84 -19.61 -5.37 -17.45
C ARG A 84 -19.82 -6.26 -18.66
N GLY A 85 -20.80 -7.16 -18.57
CA GLY A 85 -21.18 -8.04 -19.69
C GLY A 85 -21.80 -7.27 -20.86
N GLU A 86 -22.37 -6.10 -20.56
CA GLU A 86 -22.94 -5.17 -21.54
C GLU A 86 -22.55 -3.75 -21.14
N TYR A 87 -22.25 -2.91 -22.13
CA TYR A 87 -21.99 -1.48 -21.98
C TYR A 87 -22.69 -0.70 -23.09
N GLU A 88 -23.53 0.28 -22.73
CA GLU A 88 -24.29 1.11 -23.68
C GLU A 88 -25.04 0.31 -24.75
N GLY A 89 -25.68 -0.80 -24.37
CA GLY A 89 -26.45 -1.63 -25.30
C GLY A 89 -25.61 -2.60 -26.14
N ARG A 90 -24.29 -2.69 -25.91
CA ARG A 90 -23.37 -3.57 -26.65
C ARG A 90 -22.79 -4.62 -25.72
N GLU A 91 -22.79 -5.88 -26.17
CA GLU A 91 -22.12 -6.96 -25.46
C GLU A 91 -20.60 -6.70 -25.40
N THR A 92 -20.03 -6.83 -24.20
CA THR A 92 -18.61 -6.58 -23.92
C THR A 92 -17.95 -7.80 -23.27
N PRO A 93 -18.00 -9.00 -23.87
CA PRO A 93 -17.52 -10.23 -23.24
C PRO A 93 -16.02 -10.20 -22.91
N ASN A 94 -15.25 -9.36 -23.60
CA ASN A 94 -13.79 -9.24 -23.42
C ASN A 94 -13.37 -8.20 -22.37
N MET A 95 -14.28 -7.35 -21.86
CA MET A 95 -13.92 -6.32 -20.89
C MET A 95 -13.68 -6.90 -19.48
N GLY A 96 -14.05 -8.16 -19.26
CA GLY A 96 -13.78 -8.90 -18.03
C GLY A 96 -14.47 -8.29 -16.80
N ARG A 97 -14.29 -8.92 -15.65
CA ARG A 97 -14.69 -8.36 -14.34
C ARG A 97 -13.50 -8.40 -13.41
N LEU A 98 -13.35 -7.37 -12.60
CA LEU A 98 -12.31 -7.33 -11.57
C LEU A 98 -12.78 -8.11 -10.36
N THR A 99 -12.46 -9.41 -10.34
CA THR A 99 -12.87 -10.36 -9.30
C THR A 99 -11.66 -10.92 -8.55
N GLY A 100 -11.93 -11.77 -7.56
CA GLY A 100 -10.92 -12.46 -6.76
C GLY A 100 -10.44 -11.68 -5.54
N PHE A 101 -9.47 -12.26 -4.83
CA PHE A 101 -8.74 -11.57 -3.77
C PHE A 101 -7.68 -10.67 -4.40
N ARG A 102 -7.87 -9.37 -4.28
CA ARG A 102 -7.02 -8.37 -4.94
C ARG A 102 -6.19 -7.60 -3.93
N GLU A 103 -6.86 -7.03 -2.94
CA GLU A 103 -6.25 -6.15 -1.96
C GLU A 103 -5.39 -6.93 -0.96
N TRP A 104 -4.27 -6.32 -0.58
CA TRP A 104 -3.29 -6.93 0.33
C TRP A 104 -3.90 -7.15 1.71
N GLU A 105 -4.69 -6.17 2.13
CA GLU A 105 -5.41 -6.06 3.38
C GLU A 105 -6.48 -7.15 3.50
N THR A 106 -7.12 -7.51 2.38
CA THR A 106 -8.07 -8.63 2.35
C THR A 106 -7.35 -9.97 2.40
N LEU A 107 -6.27 -10.13 1.63
CA LEU A 107 -5.54 -11.40 1.55
C LEU A 107 -4.84 -11.77 2.85
N HIS A 108 -4.36 -10.78 3.60
CA HIS A 108 -3.58 -10.96 4.83
C HIS A 108 -4.31 -10.47 6.07
N HIS A 109 -5.63 -10.31 6.01
CA HIS A 109 -6.41 -9.86 7.15
C HIS A 109 -6.18 -10.76 8.38
N GLY A 110 -5.83 -10.15 9.52
CA GLY A 110 -5.59 -10.84 10.77
C GLY A 110 -4.28 -11.63 10.87
N LYS A 111 -3.39 -11.54 9.88
CA LYS A 111 -2.06 -12.15 9.92
C LYS A 111 -1.03 -11.21 10.52
N ASP A 112 -0.04 -11.77 11.19
CA ASP A 112 1.13 -11.05 11.68
C ASP A 112 2.09 -10.69 10.53
N LEU A 113 2.70 -9.50 10.57
CA LEU A 113 3.57 -9.03 9.48
C LEU A 113 4.80 -9.93 9.29
N ALA A 114 5.39 -10.40 10.39
CA ALA A 114 6.58 -11.24 10.33
C ALA A 114 6.24 -12.57 9.64
N ASP A 115 5.11 -13.18 10.01
CA ASP A 115 4.66 -14.44 9.40
C ASP A 115 4.40 -14.26 7.91
N ILE A 116 3.81 -13.13 7.49
CA ILE A 116 3.59 -12.85 6.06
C ILE A 116 4.91 -12.69 5.28
N ILE A 117 5.87 -11.94 5.84
CA ILE A 117 7.19 -11.75 5.22
C ILE A 117 7.92 -13.09 5.08
N GLN A 118 7.84 -13.93 6.10
CA GLN A 118 8.47 -15.24 6.10
C GLN A 118 7.81 -16.17 5.07
N ASP A 119 6.48 -16.24 5.04
CA ASP A 119 5.71 -17.06 4.09
C ASP A 119 6.02 -16.69 2.62
N LEU A 120 6.21 -15.40 2.34
CA LEU A 120 6.52 -14.89 1.00
C LEU A 120 8.02 -14.95 0.65
N GLY A 121 8.87 -15.35 1.59
CA GLY A 121 10.31 -15.47 1.38
C GLY A 121 11.04 -14.13 1.28
N TYR A 122 10.56 -13.07 1.95
CA TYR A 122 11.17 -11.74 1.94
C TYR A 122 12.28 -11.56 2.99
N VAL A 123 13.02 -12.62 3.25
CA VAL A 123 14.21 -12.66 4.11
C VAL A 123 15.43 -13.05 3.28
N ARG A 124 16.61 -12.60 3.70
CA ARG A 124 17.89 -13.00 3.08
C ARG A 124 18.24 -14.45 3.40
N ASP A 125 19.35 -14.93 2.83
CA ASP A 125 19.86 -16.30 2.99
C ASP A 125 20.13 -16.72 4.45
N ASP A 126 20.29 -15.76 5.35
CA ASP A 126 20.42 -16.01 6.80
C ASP A 126 19.09 -16.37 7.48
N GLY A 127 17.97 -16.33 6.73
CA GLY A 127 16.63 -16.65 7.19
C GLY A 127 16.03 -15.62 8.15
N LYS A 128 16.70 -14.48 8.39
CA LYS A 128 16.30 -13.50 9.41
C LYS A 128 16.27 -12.08 8.90
N THR A 129 17.30 -11.64 8.19
CA THR A 129 17.43 -10.24 7.82
C THR A 129 16.46 -9.93 6.68
N LEU A 130 15.65 -8.88 6.83
CA LEU A 130 14.63 -8.53 5.84
C LEU A 130 15.31 -8.10 4.53
N ILE A 131 14.82 -8.60 3.39
CA ILE A 131 15.18 -8.06 2.08
C ILE A 131 14.84 -6.55 2.02
N PRO A 132 13.58 -6.13 2.31
CA PRO A 132 13.26 -4.71 2.36
C PRO A 132 13.94 -4.03 3.56
N GLN A 133 14.48 -2.83 3.32
CA GLN A 133 15.09 -1.98 4.34
C GLN A 133 14.63 -0.53 4.11
N PRO A 134 14.33 0.24 5.17
CA PRO A 134 13.95 1.65 5.03
C PRO A 134 15.16 2.58 4.80
N HIS A 135 16.36 2.03 4.60
CA HIS A 135 17.58 2.76 4.28
C HIS A 135 18.49 1.94 3.35
N LEU A 136 19.53 2.60 2.85
CA LEU A 136 20.58 1.99 2.03
C LEU A 136 21.86 1.69 2.82
N ASP A 137 21.86 1.89 4.13
CA ASP A 137 22.97 1.47 5.01
C ASP A 137 23.00 -0.06 5.10
N LEU A 138 24.08 -0.68 4.61
CA LEU A 138 24.23 -2.13 4.53
C LEU A 138 25.06 -2.72 5.67
N ASP A 139 25.38 -1.94 6.71
CA ASP A 139 25.94 -2.49 7.95
C ASP A 139 24.95 -3.48 8.57
N PRO A 140 25.30 -4.78 8.69
CA PRO A 140 24.39 -5.80 9.21
C PRO A 140 23.81 -5.47 10.58
N LYS A 141 24.53 -4.69 11.41
CA LYS A 141 24.07 -4.29 12.75
C LYS A 141 22.91 -3.29 12.74
N LYS A 142 22.65 -2.67 11.60
CA LYS A 142 21.62 -1.65 11.41
C LYS A 142 20.43 -2.15 10.59
N MET A 143 20.53 -3.35 10.01
CA MET A 143 19.49 -3.89 9.16
C MET A 143 18.34 -4.45 10.01
N TRP A 144 17.12 -4.20 9.55
CA TRP A 144 15.91 -4.79 10.12
C TRP A 144 15.88 -6.29 9.88
N THR A 145 15.43 -7.00 10.90
CA THR A 145 15.24 -8.46 10.91
C THR A 145 13.78 -8.82 11.15
N ILE A 146 13.46 -10.09 10.94
CA ILE A 146 12.15 -10.66 11.25
C ILE A 146 11.77 -10.47 12.74
N ASP A 147 12.77 -10.45 13.62
CA ASP A 147 12.59 -10.30 15.07
C ASP A 147 12.23 -8.84 15.44
N ASP A 148 12.59 -7.86 14.60
CA ASP A 148 12.29 -6.43 14.82
C ASP A 148 10.86 -6.03 14.41
N ILE A 149 10.16 -6.90 13.69
CA ILE A 149 8.82 -6.63 13.13
C ILE A 149 7.73 -7.57 13.64
N ARG A 150 8.08 -8.44 14.58
CA ARG A 150 7.17 -9.32 15.32
C ARG A 150 6.72 -8.63 16.61
#